data_AF-A0A934V433-F1
#
_entry.id   AF-A0A934V433-F1
#
_cell.length_a   1.000
_cell.length_b   1.000
_cell.length_c   1.000
_cell.angle_alpha   90.00
_cell.angle_beta   90.00
_cell.angle_gamma   90.00
#
_symmetry.space_group_name_H-M   'P 1'
#
loop_
_entity.id
_entity.type
_entity.pdbx_description
1 polymer ?
#
loop_
_entity_poly.entity_id
_entity_poly.type
_entity_poly.pdbx_seq_one_letter_code
_entity_poly.pdbx_strand_id
1 'polypeptide(L)'
;MSEAFQVDPERIRAHAASVGGVKSGVDEAADAGGHVASLNDAYGWICQAMGLPEMLQGPQERVTAMIQRVGTKLGDDQQKLDESAKRYDEAELKVIEILKQLGESLDKAGDVPTLGGR
;
A
#
# COMPACT_ATOMS: atom_id res chain seq x y z
N MET A 1 12.84 -3.20 -29.98
CA MET A 1 12.24 -4.27 -29.15
C MET A 1 11.89 -3.62 -27.82
N SER A 2 10.62 -3.38 -27.55
CA SER A 2 10.18 -2.87 -26.25
C SER A 2 10.47 -3.94 -25.20
N GLU A 3 11.28 -3.63 -24.19
CA GLU A 3 11.35 -4.45 -22.99
C GLU A 3 9.92 -4.67 -22.49
N ALA A 4 9.48 -5.93 -22.45
CA ALA A 4 8.19 -6.26 -21.87
C ALA A 4 8.30 -5.94 -20.38
N PHE A 5 7.57 -4.92 -19.91
CA PHE A 5 7.44 -4.64 -18.49
C PHE A 5 6.70 -5.80 -17.83
N GLN A 6 7.44 -6.73 -17.24
CA GLN A 6 6.89 -7.79 -16.41
C GLN A 6 6.65 -7.22 -15.01
N VAL A 7 5.40 -7.23 -14.57
CA VAL A 7 5.01 -6.81 -13.23
C VAL A 7 4.83 -8.05 -12.38
N ASP A 8 5.48 -8.05 -11.21
CA ASP A 8 5.39 -9.13 -10.22
C ASP A 8 4.48 -8.66 -9.06
N PRO A 9 3.25 -9.21 -8.92
CA PRO A 9 2.32 -8.84 -7.86
C PRO A 9 2.88 -9.11 -6.45
N GLU A 10 3.72 -10.12 -6.26
CA GLU A 10 4.32 -10.41 -4.94
C GLU A 10 5.28 -9.30 -4.52
N ARG A 11 6.05 -8.75 -5.46
CA ARG A 11 6.91 -7.60 -5.18
C ARG A 11 6.09 -6.35 -4.83
N ILE A 12 4.92 -6.17 -5.43
CA ILE A 12 4.00 -5.09 -5.06
C ILE A 12 3.49 -5.28 -3.63
N ARG A 13 3.08 -6.50 -3.25
CA ARG A 13 2.64 -6.80 -1.88
C ARG A 13 3.76 -6.63 -0.85
N ALA A 14 4.98 -7.05 -1.18
CA ALA A 14 6.14 -6.84 -0.32
C ALA A 14 6.44 -5.34 -0.12
N HIS A 15 6.24 -4.54 -1.18
CA HIS A 15 6.37 -3.09 -1.06
C HIS A 15 5.25 -2.48 -0.22
N ALA A 16 4.00 -2.91 -0.39
CA ALA A 16 2.88 -2.49 0.45
C ALA A 16 3.14 -2.80 1.94
N ALA A 17 3.66 -4.00 2.24
CA ALA A 17 4.05 -4.38 3.60
C ALA A 17 5.18 -3.49 4.16
N SER A 18 6.16 -3.12 3.33
CA SER A 18 7.23 -2.19 3.72
C SER A 18 6.68 -0.80 4.05
N VAL A 19 5.74 -0.29 3.23
CA VAL A 19 5.05 0.98 3.48
C VAL A 19 4.24 0.92 4.78
N GLY A 20 3.54 -0.19 5.03
CA GLY A 20 2.82 -0.43 6.29
C GLY A 20 3.75 -0.43 7.50
N GLY A 21 4.95 -1.00 7.38
CA GLY A 21 5.97 -0.94 8.43
C GLY A 21 6.42 0.49 8.74
N VAL A 22 6.68 1.31 7.70
CA VAL A 22 7.01 2.73 7.88
C VAL A 22 5.84 3.49 8.51
N LYS A 23 4.61 3.22 8.06
CA LYS A 23 3.40 3.83 8.62
C LYS A 23 3.30 3.57 10.12
N SER A 24 3.54 2.33 10.57
CA SER A 24 3.51 1.99 11.99
C SER A 24 4.45 2.86 12.84
N GLY A 25 5.67 3.11 12.36
CA GLY A 25 6.61 4.00 13.05
C GLY A 25 6.19 5.47 13.02
N VAL A 26 5.54 5.90 11.94
CA VAL A 26 4.96 7.25 11.83
C VAL A 26 3.78 7.44 12.78
N ASP A 27 2.92 6.42 12.92
CA ASP A 27 1.80 6.46 13.87
C ASP A 27 2.33 6.53 15.32
N GLU A 28 3.35 5.73 15.66
CA GLU A 28 3.99 5.78 16.99
C GLU A 28 4.63 7.16 17.26
N ALA A 29 5.27 7.76 16.25
CA ALA A 29 5.80 9.11 16.34
C ALA A 29 4.70 10.17 16.49
N ALA A 30 3.53 9.97 15.88
CA ALA A 30 2.39 10.86 16.04
C ALA A 30 1.80 10.78 17.46
N ASP A 31 1.70 9.58 18.01
CA ASP A 31 1.23 9.36 19.38
C ASP A 31 2.19 10.00 20.40
N ALA A 32 3.49 9.80 20.23
CA ALA A 32 4.51 10.46 21.04
C ALA A 32 4.46 11.99 20.90
N GLY A 33 4.28 12.50 19.67
CA GLY A 33 4.11 13.92 19.40
C GLY A 33 2.86 14.51 20.06
N GLY A 34 1.76 13.75 20.11
CA GLY A 34 0.53 14.12 20.81
C GLY A 34 0.75 14.24 22.32
N HIS A 35 1.49 13.31 22.92
CA HIS A 35 1.87 13.39 24.33
C HIS A 35 2.69 14.65 24.63
N VAL A 36 3.72 14.92 23.83
CA VAL A 36 4.58 16.12 24.01
C VAL A 36 3.79 17.41 23.83
N ALA A 37 2.92 17.48 22.81
CA ALA A 37 2.11 18.66 22.53
C ALA A 37 1.04 18.93 23.60
N SER A 38 0.61 17.90 24.35
CA SER A 38 -0.41 18.07 25.39
C SER A 38 0.04 18.94 26.55
N LEU A 39 1.36 19.01 26.83
CA LEU A 39 1.97 19.76 27.93
C LEU A 39 1.30 19.55 29.31
N ASN A 40 0.58 18.44 29.49
CA ASN A 40 -0.18 18.14 30.72
C ASN A 40 0.58 17.21 31.67
N ASP A 41 1.80 16.82 31.31
CA ASP A 41 2.68 15.95 32.07
C ASP A 41 3.82 16.74 32.74
N ALA A 42 4.72 16.05 33.43
CA ALA A 42 5.84 16.67 34.13
C ALA A 42 6.74 17.51 33.20
N TYR A 43 6.89 17.11 31.93
CA TYR A 43 7.60 17.89 30.92
C TYR A 43 6.88 19.21 30.65
N GLY A 44 5.57 19.16 30.42
CA GLY A 44 4.75 20.35 30.22
C GLY A 44 4.77 21.32 31.40
N TRP A 45 4.75 20.81 32.63
CA TRP A 45 4.87 21.64 33.84
C TRP A 45 6.21 22.37 33.93
N ILE A 46 7.32 21.72 33.56
CA ILE A 46 8.64 22.34 33.51
C ILE A 46 8.68 23.42 32.41
N CYS A 47 8.12 23.15 31.23
CA CYS A 47 8.01 24.13 30.15
C CYS A 47 7.14 25.33 30.52
N GLN A 48 6.04 25.12 31.25
CA GLN A 48 5.20 26.18 31.80
C GLN A 48 5.95 27.02 32.82
N ALA A 49 6.71 26.41 33.73
CA ALA A 49 7.52 27.11 34.72
C ALA A 49 8.61 28.00 34.08
N MET A 50 9.07 27.66 32.87
CA MET A 50 10.03 28.46 32.09
C MET A 50 9.35 29.54 31.22
N GLY A 51 8.02 29.68 31.25
CA GLY A 51 7.29 30.65 30.43
C GLY A 51 7.29 30.35 28.94
N LEU A 52 7.54 29.09 28.56
CA LEU A 52 7.59 28.63 27.16
C LEU A 52 6.33 27.94 26.61
N PRO A 53 5.18 27.81 27.32
CA PRO A 53 4.14 26.89 26.87
C PRO A 53 3.53 27.31 25.52
N GLU A 54 3.20 28.58 25.33
CA GLU A 54 2.67 29.08 24.05
C GLU A 54 3.68 29.04 22.90
N MET A 55 4.97 29.20 23.21
CA MET A 55 6.06 29.15 22.22
C MET A 55 6.31 27.73 21.70
N LEU A 56 6.03 26.71 22.52
CA LEU A 56 6.28 25.31 22.21
C LEU A 56 5.03 24.59 21.70
N GLN A 57 3.87 24.88 22.26
CA GLN A 57 2.61 24.20 21.93
C GLN A 57 2.27 24.34 20.43
N GLY A 58 2.32 25.55 19.88
CA GLY A 58 2.00 25.78 18.46
C GLY A 58 2.89 25.00 17.48
N PRO A 59 4.24 25.07 17.59
CA PRO A 59 5.13 24.23 16.79
C PRO A 59 4.92 22.72 16.99
N GLN A 60 4.73 22.27 18.23
CA GLN A 60 4.56 20.84 18.54
C GLN A 60 3.26 20.30 17.95
N GLU A 61 2.13 21.00 18.11
CA GLU A 61 0.85 20.64 17.49
C GLU A 61 0.96 20.58 15.96
N ARG A 62 1.65 21.56 15.34
CA ARG A 62 1.87 21.55 13.88
C ARG A 62 2.69 20.35 13.42
N VAL A 63 3.76 20.01 14.13
CA VAL A 63 4.60 18.85 13.79
C VAL A 63 3.81 17.56 13.94
N THR A 64 3.10 17.38 15.06
CA THR A 64 2.23 16.22 15.28
C THR A 64 1.18 16.09 14.16
N ALA A 65 0.53 17.19 13.78
CA ALA A 65 -0.44 17.18 12.68
C ALA A 65 0.18 16.84 11.32
N MET A 66 1.42 17.27 11.05
CA MET A 66 2.14 16.88 9.83
C MET A 66 2.46 15.38 9.82
N ILE A 67 2.93 14.83 10.94
CA ILE A 67 3.22 13.39 11.08
C ILE A 67 1.94 12.58 10.86
N GLN A 68 0.83 12.97 11.47
CA GLN A 68 -0.48 12.33 11.26
C GLN A 68 -0.90 12.32 9.78
N ARG A 69 -0.75 13.45 9.07
CA ARG A 69 -1.07 13.53 7.64
C ARG A 69 -0.19 12.59 6.80
N VAL A 70 1.10 12.49 7.14
CA VAL A 70 2.00 11.53 6.49
C VAL A 70 1.54 10.10 6.76
N GLY A 71 1.16 9.77 8.00
CA GLY A 71 0.61 8.46 8.35
C GLY A 71 -0.63 8.09 7.55
N THR A 72 -1.57 9.04 7.38
CA THR A 72 -2.75 8.84 6.51
C THR A 72 -2.33 8.57 5.07
N LYS A 73 -1.42 9.39 4.52
CA LYS A 73 -0.96 9.26 3.14
C LYS A 73 -0.26 7.92 2.87
N LEU A 74 0.55 7.44 3.81
CA LEU A 74 1.18 6.12 3.74
C LEU A 74 0.14 5.00 3.77
N GLY A 75 -0.92 5.13 4.57
CA GLY A 75 -2.04 4.19 4.57
C GLY A 75 -2.76 4.13 3.22
N ASP A 76 -3.06 5.29 2.62
CA ASP A 76 -3.67 5.37 1.29
C ASP A 76 -2.77 4.72 0.22
N ASP A 77 -1.46 4.95 0.30
CA ASP A 77 -0.51 4.42 -0.67
C ASP A 77 -0.32 2.90 -0.50
N GLN A 78 -0.30 2.39 0.73
CA GLN A 78 -0.35 0.95 1.00
C GLN A 78 -1.60 0.30 0.39
N GLN A 79 -2.79 0.88 0.62
CA GLN A 79 -4.03 0.36 0.08
C GLN A 79 -4.01 0.32 -1.47
N LYS A 80 -3.50 1.37 -2.11
CA LYS A 80 -3.39 1.42 -3.58
C LYS A 80 -2.45 0.36 -4.12
N LEU A 81 -1.36 0.06 -3.43
CA LEU A 81 -0.44 -1.02 -3.82
C LEU A 81 -1.13 -2.38 -3.72
N ASP A 82 -1.85 -2.64 -2.64
CA ASP A 82 -2.62 -3.89 -2.48
C ASP A 82 -3.71 -4.05 -3.55
N GLU A 83 -4.43 -2.97 -3.84
CA GLU A 83 -5.42 -2.94 -4.94
C GLU A 83 -4.77 -3.17 -6.30
N SER A 84 -3.58 -2.60 -6.53
CA SER A 84 -2.84 -2.81 -7.77
C SER A 84 -2.41 -4.27 -7.92
N ALA A 85 -1.90 -4.91 -6.88
CA ALA A 85 -1.52 -6.32 -6.91
C ALA A 85 -2.71 -7.22 -7.26
N LYS A 86 -3.87 -6.99 -6.62
CA LYS A 86 -5.11 -7.72 -6.92
C LYS A 86 -5.54 -7.60 -8.38
N ARG A 87 -5.45 -6.38 -8.95
CA ARG A 87 -5.80 -6.16 -10.37
C ARG A 87 -4.91 -6.94 -11.31
N TYR A 88 -3.63 -7.10 -10.98
CA TYR A 88 -2.72 -7.93 -11.79
C TYR A 88 -3.09 -9.42 -11.68
N ASP A 89 -3.38 -9.93 -10.47
CA ASP A 89 -3.82 -11.32 -10.30
C ASP A 89 -5.11 -11.60 -11.10
N GLU A 90 -6.09 -10.71 -11.03
CA GLU A 90 -7.35 -10.82 -11.76
C GLU A 90 -7.15 -10.79 -13.28
N ALA A 91 -6.21 -9.96 -13.77
CA ALA A 91 -5.87 -9.91 -15.18
C ALA A 91 -5.21 -11.21 -15.64
N GLU A 92 -4.28 -11.75 -14.85
CA GLU A 92 -3.60 -13.00 -15.14
C GLU A 92 -4.58 -14.19 -15.16
N LEU A 93 -5.48 -14.27 -14.19
CA LEU A 93 -6.53 -15.31 -14.16
C LEU A 93 -7.43 -15.27 -15.39
N LYS A 94 -7.85 -14.07 -15.83
CA LYS A 94 -8.64 -13.90 -17.07
C LYS A 94 -7.88 -14.38 -18.30
N VAL A 95 -6.59 -14.07 -18.39
CA VAL A 95 -5.74 -14.54 -19.50
C VAL A 95 -5.62 -16.06 -19.48
N ILE A 96 -5.39 -16.67 -18.32
CA ILE A 96 -5.34 -18.13 -18.17
C ILE A 96 -6.67 -18.77 -18.60
N GLU A 97 -7.79 -18.19 -18.21
CA GLU A 97 -9.12 -18.70 -18.59
C GLU A 97 -9.34 -18.66 -20.10
N ILE A 98 -9.00 -17.55 -20.74
CA ILE A 98 -9.07 -17.40 -22.21
C ILE A 98 -8.17 -18.44 -22.90
N LEU A 99 -6.94 -18.64 -22.41
CA LEU A 99 -6.01 -19.61 -22.98
C LEU A 99 -6.51 -21.05 -22.83
N LYS A 100 -7.15 -21.39 -21.70
CA LYS A 100 -7.80 -22.71 -21.51
C LYS A 100 -8.95 -22.91 -22.49
N GLN A 101 -9.84 -21.93 -22.63
CA GLN A 101 -10.95 -22.00 -23.58
C GLN A 101 -10.47 -22.13 -25.03
N LEU A 102 -9.38 -21.45 -25.39
CA LEU A 102 -8.75 -21.57 -26.70
C LEU A 102 -8.15 -22.96 -26.92
N GLY A 103 -7.43 -23.50 -25.92
CA GLY A 103 -6.90 -24.87 -25.95
C GLY A 103 -8.00 -25.91 -26.16
N GLU A 104 -9.07 -25.84 -25.37
CA GLU A 104 -10.24 -26.73 -25.51
C GLU A 104 -10.91 -26.62 -26.89
N SER A 105 -10.95 -25.42 -27.46
CA SER A 105 -11.51 -25.19 -28.80
C SER A 105 -10.62 -25.77 -29.90
N LEU A 106 -9.30 -25.66 -29.75
CA LEU A 106 -8.33 -26.24 -30.68
C LEU A 106 -8.34 -27.78 -30.62
N ASP A 107 -8.42 -28.36 -29.43
CA ASP A 107 -8.51 -29.82 -29.26
C ASP A 107 -9.78 -30.38 -29.93
N LYS A 108 -10.93 -29.72 -29.75
CA LYS A 108 -12.18 -30.08 -30.44
C LYS A 108 -12.09 -29.96 -31.96
N ALA A 109 -11.32 -29.01 -32.47
CA ALA A 109 -11.10 -28.83 -33.91
C ALA A 109 -10.11 -29.87 -34.48
N GLY A 110 -9.17 -30.36 -33.67
CA GLY A 110 -8.24 -31.42 -34.03
C GLY A 110 -8.88 -32.81 -34.09
N ASP A 111 -9.94 -33.04 -33.31
CA ASP A 111 -10.65 -34.33 -33.22
C ASP A 111 -11.74 -34.51 -34.30
N VAL A 112 -11.76 -33.65 -35.32
CA VAL A 112 -12.70 -33.76 -36.45
C VAL A 112 -12.30 -34.97 -37.31
N PRO A 113 -13.18 -35.98 -37.51
CA PRO A 113 -12.86 -37.13 -38.34
C PRO A 113 -12.59 -36.66 -39.77
N THR A 114 -11.46 -37.05 -40.35
CA THR A 114 -11.21 -36.88 -41.78
C THR A 114 -12.22 -37.71 -42.57
N LEU A 115 -13.32 -37.09 -42.99
CA LEU A 115 -14.30 -37.67 -43.90
C LEU A 115 -13.65 -37.79 -45.29
N GLY A 116 -12.96 -38.90 -45.55
CA GLY A 116 -12.43 -39.18 -46.87
C GLY A 116 -11.36 -40.27 -46.93
N GLY A 117 -11.79 -41.54 -46.88
CA GLY A 117 -11.05 -42.67 -47.43
C GLY A 117 -11.99 -43.44 -48.35
N ARG A 118 -11.64 -43.52 -49.63
CA ARG A 118 -12.41 -44.16 -50.72
C ARG A 118 -12.58 -45.67 -50.52
#